data_AF-A0AA38PPQ0-F1
#
_entry.id   AF-A0AA38PPQ0-F1
#
_cell.length_a   1.000
_cell.length_b   1.000
_cell.length_c   1.000
_cell.angle_alpha   90.00
_cell.angle_beta   90.00
_cell.angle_gamma   90.00
#
_symmetry.space_group_name_H-M   'P 1'
#
loop_
_entity.id
_entity.type
_entity.pdbx_description
1 polymer ?
#
loop_
_entity_poly.entity_id
_entity_poly.type
_entity_poly.pdbx_seq_one_letter_code
_entity_poly.pdbx_strand_id
1 'polypeptide(L)'
;MPYLKVSGTQFVDGNGTPVVLLGAGLGGWMMMENFISGFPGCEFHIREALAEAIGIEKASLFFEKFLDNFFAEGDVKFFKSLGLNCVRIAFNYHHFEDDMNPRVLKKDAFKQLDRVVSLCAAEDIYTIIDLHSTPGGQSGGWHADAGTHFGDFWKHKDFQDRFVWLWTQIAEHYKDNIYGCAAQRFLLIITASPWIVQLMNEPADPDPGHAGLINIYDRTYAAIYSIDPHHILFLDGNTFATDFTKFPDDSATRWGTNVAFAIHDYSTFGFPSSPEEARKWMDEGNLCVWNGEWGPVYGRKEYDGEETDDINRRRYMVLRDQLEIYRKDSLSWSIWLYKDIGFQGMVYVSQDTAYMKHFGEFLSKKHRLAVDAWGADDKYVKHIYEPIVNLIKEEIPEQNQKLYPPIWNLENRVTRISRTILVAEFMAKEWAEMFVGMGDQELVDFAESFAFEKCEKREELNSILKFSANTAV
;
A
#
# COMPACT_ATOMS: atom_id res chain seq x y z
N MET A 1 -20.66 10.97 -7.62
CA MET A 1 -20.11 10.57 -8.95
C MET A 1 -20.79 9.31 -9.47
N PRO A 2 -20.89 9.07 -10.80
CA PRO A 2 -21.45 7.82 -11.33
C PRO A 2 -20.50 6.63 -11.13
N TYR A 3 -21.04 5.42 -11.14
CA TYR A 3 -20.25 4.18 -11.20
C TYR A 3 -19.30 4.17 -12.38
N LEU A 4 -18.07 3.73 -12.13
CA LEU A 4 -17.16 3.33 -13.17
C LEU A 4 -17.43 1.88 -13.56
N LYS A 5 -17.21 1.58 -14.83
CA LYS A 5 -17.26 0.24 -15.38
C LYS A 5 -16.01 -0.07 -16.18
N VAL A 6 -15.66 -1.34 -16.26
CA VAL A 6 -14.70 -1.82 -17.25
C VAL A 6 -15.42 -2.00 -18.59
N SER A 7 -14.83 -1.47 -19.65
CA SER A 7 -15.28 -1.62 -21.03
C SER A 7 -14.08 -1.91 -21.93
N GLY A 8 -13.88 -3.18 -22.25
CA GLY A 8 -12.67 -3.63 -22.93
C GLY A 8 -11.44 -3.36 -22.06
N THR A 9 -10.50 -2.57 -22.57
CA THR A 9 -9.26 -2.21 -21.87
C THR A 9 -9.37 -0.93 -21.03
N GLN A 10 -10.54 -0.26 -21.00
CA GLN A 10 -10.71 1.07 -20.41
C GLN A 10 -11.69 1.08 -19.23
N PHE A 11 -11.50 2.03 -18.32
CA PHE A 11 -12.54 2.44 -17.39
C PHE A 11 -13.43 3.49 -18.05
N VAL A 12 -14.74 3.39 -17.85
CA VAL A 12 -15.73 4.33 -18.38
C VAL A 12 -16.73 4.76 -17.30
N ASP A 13 -17.24 5.98 -17.41
CA ASP A 13 -18.32 6.47 -16.56
C ASP A 13 -19.70 5.87 -16.94
N GLY A 14 -20.76 6.27 -16.23
CA GLY A 14 -22.13 5.83 -16.50
C GLY A 14 -22.67 6.18 -17.90
N ASN A 15 -22.01 7.09 -18.63
CA ASN A 15 -22.36 7.46 -20.00
C ASN A 15 -21.48 6.75 -21.05
N GLY A 16 -20.51 5.93 -20.62
CA GLY A 16 -19.54 5.29 -21.50
C GLY A 16 -18.35 6.19 -21.87
N THR A 17 -18.15 7.31 -21.17
CA THR A 17 -17.01 8.20 -21.41
C THR A 17 -15.75 7.62 -20.75
N PRO A 18 -14.62 7.49 -21.45
CA PRO A 18 -13.38 7.01 -20.86
C PRO A 18 -12.94 7.85 -19.66
N VAL A 19 -12.47 7.17 -18.61
CA VAL A 19 -11.93 7.75 -17.39
C VAL A 19 -10.55 7.16 -17.13
N VAL A 20 -9.55 8.03 -16.92
CA VAL A 20 -8.22 7.63 -16.44
C VAL A 20 -8.15 7.94 -14.95
N LEU A 21 -7.89 6.92 -14.13
CA LEU A 21 -7.67 7.09 -12.70
C LEU A 21 -6.23 7.56 -12.47
N LEU A 22 -6.10 8.70 -11.81
CA LEU A 22 -4.83 9.36 -11.53
C LEU A 22 -4.75 9.54 -10.02
N GLY A 23 -3.93 8.72 -9.38
CA GLY A 23 -4.04 8.53 -7.95
C GLY A 23 -2.74 8.47 -7.17
N ALA A 24 -2.88 8.35 -5.86
CA ALA A 24 -1.80 7.97 -4.97
C ALA A 24 -2.27 6.96 -3.92
N GLY A 25 -1.33 6.13 -3.48
CA GLY A 25 -1.53 5.21 -2.37
C GLY A 25 -1.53 5.93 -1.03
N LEU A 26 -2.53 5.64 -0.20
CA LEU A 26 -2.61 6.03 1.20
C LEU A 26 -2.00 4.93 2.08
N GLY A 27 -0.74 4.61 1.80
CA GLY A 27 0.11 3.79 2.68
C GLY A 27 0.50 4.55 3.95
N GLY A 28 0.90 3.81 4.99
CA GLY A 28 1.30 4.39 6.27
C GLY A 28 0.14 4.74 7.20
N TRP A 29 -1.11 4.51 6.77
CA TRP A 29 -2.31 4.87 7.52
C TRP A 29 -2.95 3.64 8.18
N MET A 30 -4.00 3.05 7.58
CA MET A 30 -4.62 1.79 8.04
C MET A 30 -3.83 0.53 7.66
N MET A 31 -2.75 0.70 6.90
CA MET A 31 -1.66 -0.25 6.77
C MET A 31 -0.37 0.54 6.95
N MET A 32 0.31 0.33 8.07
CA MET A 32 1.52 1.07 8.40
C MET A 32 2.75 0.36 7.85
N GLU A 33 3.70 1.10 7.29
CA GLU A 33 4.98 0.55 6.86
C GLU A 33 6.16 1.30 7.48
N ASN A 34 7.23 0.54 7.74
CA ASN A 34 8.40 0.98 8.48
C ASN A 34 9.09 2.20 7.86
N PHE A 35 9.25 2.27 6.54
CA PHE A 35 9.90 3.39 5.87
C PHE A 35 8.99 4.61 5.75
N ILE A 36 7.67 4.43 5.86
CA ILE A 36 6.67 5.51 5.74
C ILE A 36 6.58 6.30 7.04
N SER A 37 6.50 5.62 8.18
CA SER A 37 6.30 6.24 9.50
C SER A 37 7.56 6.20 10.37
N GLY A 38 8.63 5.52 9.93
CA GLY A 38 9.95 5.56 10.57
C GLY A 38 10.20 4.49 11.65
N PHE A 39 9.20 3.72 12.04
CA PHE A 39 9.37 2.60 12.97
C PHE A 39 10.09 1.40 12.30
N PRO A 40 10.64 0.42 13.05
CA PRO A 40 11.26 -0.77 12.48
C PRO A 40 10.29 -1.97 12.42
N GLY A 41 10.50 -2.88 11.46
CA GLY A 41 9.79 -4.15 11.43
C GLY A 41 8.38 -4.02 10.84
N CYS A 42 7.39 -4.59 11.54
CA CYS A 42 6.00 -4.73 11.09
C CYS A 42 5.07 -3.87 11.97
N GLU A 43 3.86 -3.59 11.49
CA GLU A 43 2.86 -2.80 12.21
C GLU A 43 2.43 -3.50 13.51
N PHE A 44 2.19 -4.82 13.51
CA PHE A 44 1.81 -5.52 14.73
C PHE A 44 2.91 -5.41 15.81
N HIS A 45 4.19 -5.54 15.43
CA HIS A 45 5.32 -5.43 16.36
C HIS A 45 5.31 -4.10 17.11
N ILE A 46 5.07 -2.98 16.41
CA ILE A 46 5.11 -1.66 17.05
C ILE A 46 3.87 -1.37 17.86
N ARG A 47 2.70 -1.89 17.47
CA ARG A 47 1.46 -1.77 18.23
C ARG A 47 1.59 -2.51 19.57
N GLU A 48 2.11 -3.73 19.52
CA GLU A 48 2.36 -4.56 20.71
C GLU A 48 3.43 -3.95 21.61
N ALA A 49 4.60 -3.60 21.05
CA ALA A 49 5.70 -3.03 21.82
C ALA A 49 5.31 -1.70 22.49
N LEU A 50 4.54 -0.84 21.81
CA LEU A 50 4.06 0.40 22.40
C LEU A 50 3.06 0.14 23.53
N ALA A 51 2.11 -0.78 23.32
CA ALA A 51 1.16 -1.15 24.37
C ALA A 51 1.85 -1.75 25.60
N GLU A 52 2.91 -2.53 25.42
CA GLU A 52 3.76 -3.06 26.50
C GLU A 52 4.49 -1.92 27.23
N ALA A 53 5.06 -0.96 26.50
CA ALA A 53 5.89 0.10 27.06
C ALA A 53 5.10 1.19 27.82
N ILE A 54 3.96 1.64 27.28
CA ILE A 54 3.21 2.80 27.82
C ILE A 54 1.77 2.47 28.24
N GLY A 55 1.34 1.21 28.08
CA GLY A 55 -0.02 0.75 28.37
C GLY A 55 -0.98 0.92 27.19
N ILE A 56 -1.96 0.01 27.12
CA ILE A 56 -2.89 -0.12 25.99
C ILE A 56 -3.73 1.15 25.75
N GLU A 57 -4.13 1.88 26.81
CA GLU A 57 -4.95 3.08 26.69
C GLU A 57 -4.19 4.21 25.98
N LYS A 58 -2.94 4.44 26.38
CA LYS A 58 -2.07 5.46 25.78
C LYS A 58 -1.63 5.09 24.36
N ALA A 59 -1.27 3.83 24.13
CA ALA A 59 -0.96 3.35 22.78
C ALA A 59 -2.16 3.54 21.85
N SER A 60 -3.36 3.20 22.32
CA SER A 60 -4.61 3.37 21.57
C SER A 60 -4.90 4.84 21.28
N LEU A 61 -4.69 5.74 22.25
CA LEU A 61 -4.81 7.19 22.07
C LEU A 61 -3.88 7.69 20.96
N PHE A 62 -2.60 7.31 21.01
CA PHE A 62 -1.62 7.70 20.00
C PHE A 62 -2.03 7.24 18.60
N PHE A 63 -2.35 5.95 18.42
CA PHE A 63 -2.71 5.42 17.10
C PHE A 63 -4.04 5.97 16.59
N GLU A 64 -5.06 6.18 17.43
CA GLU A 64 -6.31 6.81 17.01
C GLU A 64 -6.04 8.22 16.49
N LYS A 65 -5.26 9.03 17.22
CA LYS A 65 -4.91 10.38 16.80
C LYS A 65 -4.00 10.40 15.59
N PHE A 66 -3.11 9.43 15.46
CA PHE A 66 -2.28 9.28 14.28
C PHE A 66 -3.16 9.07 13.05
N LEU A 67 -4.11 8.12 13.11
CA LEU A 67 -5.03 7.86 12.01
C LEU A 67 -5.94 9.06 11.71
N ASP A 68 -6.40 9.80 12.72
CA ASP A 68 -7.21 11.01 12.55
C ASP A 68 -6.45 12.10 11.76
N ASN A 69 -5.17 12.30 12.07
CA ASN A 69 -4.34 13.38 11.53
C ASN A 69 -3.61 13.02 10.22
N PHE A 70 -3.33 11.74 9.98
CA PHE A 70 -2.53 11.31 8.82
C PHE A 70 -3.20 11.63 7.48
N PHE A 71 -4.54 11.59 7.42
CA PHE A 71 -5.28 11.99 6.23
C PHE A 71 -6.62 12.61 6.62
N ALA A 72 -6.75 13.91 6.38
CA ALA A 72 -7.90 14.73 6.75
C ALA A 72 -8.35 15.65 5.59
N GLU A 73 -9.28 16.56 5.86
CA GLU A 73 -9.88 17.43 4.83
C GLU A 73 -8.84 18.27 4.06
N GLY A 74 -7.79 18.76 4.75
CA GLY A 74 -6.70 19.50 4.12
C GLY A 74 -5.94 18.67 3.08
N ASP A 75 -5.72 17.39 3.38
CA ASP A 75 -5.05 16.45 2.50
C ASP A 75 -5.86 16.21 1.21
N VAL A 76 -7.17 15.98 1.35
CA VAL A 76 -8.08 15.75 0.21
C VAL A 76 -8.17 16.98 -0.68
N LYS A 77 -8.30 18.18 -0.11
CA LYS A 77 -8.31 19.45 -0.87
C LYS A 77 -7.01 19.67 -1.62
N PHE A 78 -5.87 19.37 -0.99
CA PHE A 78 -4.58 19.44 -1.66
C PHE A 78 -4.51 18.44 -2.82
N PHE A 79 -4.91 17.20 -2.59
CA PHE A 79 -4.97 16.15 -3.62
C PHE A 79 -5.79 16.58 -4.84
N LYS A 80 -7.00 17.11 -4.60
CA LYS A 80 -7.88 17.66 -5.65
C LYS A 80 -7.25 18.82 -6.39
N SER A 81 -6.52 19.71 -5.70
CA SER A 81 -5.87 20.87 -6.31
C SER A 81 -4.76 20.54 -7.32
N LEU A 82 -4.27 19.30 -7.29
CA LEU A 82 -3.32 18.76 -8.26
C LEU A 82 -4.01 18.17 -9.50
N GLY A 83 -5.35 18.07 -9.50
CA GLY A 83 -6.11 17.44 -10.58
C GLY A 83 -6.17 15.91 -10.49
N LEU A 84 -5.69 15.33 -9.38
CA LEU A 84 -5.81 13.91 -9.12
C LEU A 84 -7.25 13.55 -8.73
N ASN A 85 -7.67 12.33 -9.08
CA ASN A 85 -9.07 11.92 -8.99
C ASN A 85 -9.28 10.58 -8.26
N CYS A 86 -8.24 9.91 -7.77
CA CYS A 86 -8.37 8.59 -7.15
C CYS A 86 -7.42 8.40 -5.95
N VAL A 87 -7.92 7.98 -4.80
CA VAL A 87 -7.09 7.60 -3.63
C VAL A 87 -7.15 6.10 -3.42
N ARG A 88 -6.01 5.41 -3.43
CA ARG A 88 -5.92 3.99 -3.12
C ARG A 88 -5.67 3.80 -1.62
N ILE A 89 -6.66 3.32 -0.89
CA ILE A 89 -6.66 3.15 0.56
C ILE A 89 -6.19 1.74 0.91
N ALA A 90 -4.91 1.63 1.26
CA ALA A 90 -4.34 0.40 1.80
C ALA A 90 -4.78 0.21 3.26
N PHE A 91 -5.32 -0.97 3.58
CA PHE A 91 -5.70 -1.30 4.96
C PHE A 91 -5.32 -2.73 5.36
N ASN A 92 -5.07 -2.90 6.65
CA ASN A 92 -4.82 -4.18 7.28
C ASN A 92 -6.13 -4.78 7.84
N TYR A 93 -6.33 -6.09 7.64
CA TYR A 93 -7.52 -6.81 8.16
C TYR A 93 -7.73 -6.64 9.66
N HIS A 94 -6.66 -6.40 10.44
CA HIS A 94 -6.75 -6.23 11.90
C HIS A 94 -7.59 -5.04 12.35
N HIS A 95 -7.92 -4.10 11.45
CA HIS A 95 -8.81 -2.99 11.77
C HIS A 95 -10.25 -3.46 11.90
N PHE A 96 -10.59 -4.58 11.25
CA PHE A 96 -11.94 -5.12 11.15
C PHE A 96 -12.15 -6.30 12.09
N GLU A 97 -11.15 -7.16 12.25
CA GLU A 97 -11.25 -8.43 12.97
C GLU A 97 -10.11 -8.55 14.00
N ASP A 98 -10.30 -9.40 15.00
CA ASP A 98 -9.28 -9.83 15.96
C ASP A 98 -9.01 -11.32 15.75
N ASP A 99 -7.75 -11.73 15.68
CA ASP A 99 -7.35 -13.13 15.53
C ASP A 99 -7.86 -14.03 16.66
N MET A 100 -8.04 -13.49 17.86
CA MET A 100 -8.61 -14.20 19.00
C MET A 100 -10.14 -14.29 18.95
N ASN A 101 -10.79 -13.54 18.06
CA ASN A 101 -12.24 -13.52 17.86
C ASN A 101 -12.56 -13.54 16.36
N PRO A 102 -12.18 -14.61 15.62
CA PRO A 102 -12.31 -14.63 14.18
C PRO A 102 -13.78 -14.59 13.76
N ARG A 103 -14.05 -13.90 12.66
CA ARG A 103 -15.33 -13.63 12.02
C ARG A 103 -16.27 -12.80 12.87
N VAL A 104 -15.70 -11.94 13.72
CA VAL A 104 -16.43 -10.94 14.49
C VAL A 104 -15.86 -9.57 14.15
N LEU A 105 -16.71 -8.70 13.62
CA LEU A 105 -16.34 -7.31 13.37
C LEU A 105 -16.10 -6.58 14.69
N LYS A 106 -15.00 -5.83 14.77
CA LYS A 106 -14.76 -4.86 15.83
C LYS A 106 -15.85 -3.78 15.80
N LYS A 107 -16.19 -3.25 16.99
CA LYS A 107 -17.29 -2.28 17.15
C LYS A 107 -17.18 -1.08 16.21
N ASP A 108 -15.97 -0.58 15.98
CA ASP A 108 -15.68 0.60 15.17
C ASP A 108 -14.91 0.25 13.87
N ALA A 109 -15.07 -0.98 13.35
CA ALA A 109 -14.31 -1.52 12.22
C ALA A 109 -14.26 -0.59 10.99
N PHE A 110 -15.37 0.06 10.66
CA PHE A 110 -15.49 0.94 9.49
C PHE A 110 -15.24 2.43 9.78
N LYS A 111 -15.08 2.84 11.05
CA LYS A 111 -15.05 4.26 11.46
C LYS A 111 -14.03 5.08 10.66
N GLN A 112 -12.80 4.59 10.53
CA GLN A 112 -11.74 5.31 9.83
C GLN A 112 -11.91 5.25 8.31
N LEU A 113 -12.23 4.06 7.77
CA LEU A 113 -12.43 3.88 6.33
C LEU A 113 -13.59 4.75 5.81
N ASP A 114 -14.75 4.72 6.48
CA ASP A 114 -15.92 5.53 6.13
C ASP A 114 -15.61 7.03 6.17
N ARG A 115 -14.81 7.48 7.14
CA ARG A 115 -14.40 8.88 7.25
C ARG A 115 -13.62 9.32 6.01
N VAL A 116 -12.59 8.57 5.61
CA VAL A 116 -11.76 8.94 4.45
C VAL A 116 -12.53 8.79 3.15
N VAL A 117 -13.32 7.73 3.00
CA VAL A 117 -14.20 7.54 1.84
C VAL A 117 -15.18 8.71 1.69
N SER A 118 -15.77 9.17 2.80
CA SER A 118 -16.68 10.33 2.80
C SER A 118 -15.97 11.64 2.48
N LEU A 119 -14.74 11.85 2.97
CA LEU A 119 -13.94 13.03 2.64
C LEU A 119 -13.59 13.07 1.15
N CYS A 120 -13.17 11.95 0.57
CA CYS A 120 -12.91 11.84 -0.87
C CYS A 120 -14.18 12.05 -1.71
N ALA A 121 -15.31 11.48 -1.28
CA ALA A 121 -16.61 11.65 -1.93
C ALA A 121 -17.01 13.13 -2.05
N ALA A 122 -16.80 13.90 -0.98
CA ALA A 122 -17.17 15.31 -0.91
C ALA A 122 -16.40 16.19 -1.91
N GLU A 123 -15.26 15.73 -2.41
CA GLU A 123 -14.39 16.44 -3.35
C GLU A 123 -14.35 15.77 -4.74
N ASP A 124 -15.32 14.89 -5.03
CA ASP A 124 -15.39 14.11 -6.26
C ASP A 124 -14.07 13.36 -6.57
N ILE A 125 -13.57 12.61 -5.58
CA ILE A 125 -12.39 11.73 -5.68
C ILE A 125 -12.84 10.28 -5.47
N TYR A 126 -12.52 9.42 -6.43
CA TYR A 126 -12.72 7.97 -6.34
C TYR A 126 -11.83 7.37 -5.24
N THR A 127 -12.28 6.26 -4.65
CA THR A 127 -11.48 5.52 -3.67
C THR A 127 -11.32 4.06 -4.10
N ILE A 128 -10.10 3.55 -4.06
CA ILE A 128 -9.82 2.12 -4.21
C ILE A 128 -9.61 1.56 -2.82
N ILE A 129 -10.44 0.62 -2.39
CA ILE A 129 -10.34 -0.06 -1.09
C ILE A 129 -9.47 -1.30 -1.30
N ASP A 130 -8.29 -1.30 -0.70
CA ASP A 130 -7.24 -2.29 -0.93
C ASP A 130 -6.90 -3.06 0.35
N LEU A 131 -7.25 -4.36 0.38
CA LEU A 131 -6.87 -5.23 1.49
C LEU A 131 -5.40 -5.58 1.36
N HIS A 132 -4.59 -4.81 2.07
CA HIS A 132 -3.15 -4.77 1.92
C HIS A 132 -2.44 -5.82 2.78
N SER A 133 -3.04 -6.19 3.91
CA SER A 133 -2.61 -7.33 4.73
C SER A 133 -3.80 -8.23 5.03
N THR A 134 -3.61 -9.53 4.77
CA THR A 134 -4.58 -10.61 5.03
C THR A 134 -4.25 -11.36 6.32
N PRO A 135 -5.19 -12.11 6.92
CA PRO A 135 -4.86 -13.04 8.00
C PRO A 135 -3.69 -13.95 7.63
N GLY A 136 -2.62 -13.92 8.42
CA GLY A 136 -1.38 -14.69 8.18
C GLY A 136 -0.43 -14.13 7.10
N GLY A 137 -0.74 -12.99 6.47
CA GLY A 137 0.08 -12.34 5.46
C GLY A 137 0.21 -13.11 4.14
N GLN A 138 -0.14 -12.48 3.03
CA GLN A 138 -0.16 -13.12 1.70
C GLN A 138 1.21 -13.19 1.01
N SER A 139 2.19 -12.40 1.45
CA SER A 139 3.52 -12.33 0.84
C SER A 139 4.67 -12.37 1.84
N GLY A 140 4.36 -12.34 3.14
CA GLY A 140 5.34 -12.20 4.21
C GLY A 140 5.87 -10.76 4.35
N GLY A 141 6.79 -10.56 5.28
CA GLY A 141 7.48 -9.29 5.50
C GLY A 141 6.59 -8.20 6.08
N TRP A 142 7.10 -6.96 6.03
CA TRP A 142 6.49 -5.81 6.68
C TRP A 142 5.25 -5.28 5.96
N HIS A 143 5.25 -5.28 4.63
CA HIS A 143 4.18 -4.76 3.78
C HIS A 143 2.92 -5.64 3.83
N ALA A 144 3.02 -6.91 4.24
CA ALA A 144 1.86 -7.76 4.55
C ALA A 144 1.66 -7.96 6.06
N ASP A 145 2.38 -7.21 6.90
CA ASP A 145 2.32 -7.29 8.37
C ASP A 145 2.50 -8.70 8.96
N ALA A 146 3.30 -9.54 8.32
CA ALA A 146 3.35 -10.97 8.62
C ALA A 146 4.39 -11.35 9.68
N GLY A 147 5.41 -10.51 9.90
CA GLY A 147 6.53 -10.79 10.82
C GLY A 147 7.47 -11.90 10.39
N THR A 148 7.11 -12.69 9.38
CA THR A 148 7.93 -13.78 8.83
C THR A 148 8.16 -13.59 7.34
N HIS A 149 9.08 -14.35 6.76
CA HIS A 149 9.33 -14.34 5.32
C HIS A 149 8.41 -15.30 4.54
N PHE A 150 7.42 -15.90 5.20
CA PHE A 150 6.45 -16.79 4.59
C PHE A 150 5.09 -16.11 4.50
N GLY A 151 4.33 -16.42 3.44
CA GLY A 151 2.91 -16.09 3.40
C GLY A 151 2.08 -17.21 4.02
N ASP A 152 1.74 -17.13 5.30
CA ASP A 152 1.00 -18.19 5.99
C ASP A 152 -0.49 -18.24 5.57
N PHE A 153 -0.99 -17.17 4.93
CA PHE A 153 -2.28 -17.15 4.24
C PHE A 153 -2.49 -18.36 3.30
N TRP A 154 -1.44 -18.76 2.58
CA TRP A 154 -1.52 -19.87 1.60
C TRP A 154 -1.53 -21.26 2.27
N LYS A 155 -1.13 -21.36 3.54
CA LYS A 155 -1.03 -22.63 4.27
C LYS A 155 -2.30 -22.94 5.06
N HIS A 156 -3.03 -21.92 5.50
CA HIS A 156 -4.15 -22.08 6.42
C HIS A 156 -5.47 -21.74 5.74
N LYS A 157 -6.29 -22.77 5.50
CA LYS A 157 -7.63 -22.58 4.93
C LYS A 157 -8.50 -21.60 5.74
N ASP A 158 -8.37 -21.60 7.06
CA ASP A 158 -9.14 -20.68 7.91
C ASP A 158 -8.82 -19.21 7.61
N PHE A 159 -7.56 -18.87 7.32
CA PHE A 159 -7.17 -17.51 6.93
C PHE A 159 -7.82 -17.08 5.61
N GLN A 160 -7.89 -17.99 4.64
CA GLN A 160 -8.61 -17.76 3.37
C GLN A 160 -10.13 -17.62 3.58
N ASP A 161 -10.71 -18.41 4.48
CA ASP A 161 -12.13 -18.31 4.82
C ASP A 161 -12.45 -16.99 5.54
N ARG A 162 -11.53 -16.48 6.39
CA ARG A 162 -11.63 -15.18 7.04
C ARG A 162 -11.49 -14.02 6.04
N PHE A 163 -10.59 -14.15 5.06
CA PHE A 163 -10.48 -13.20 3.95
C PHE A 163 -11.78 -13.08 3.13
N VAL A 164 -12.36 -14.21 2.72
CA VAL A 164 -13.65 -14.22 2.00
C VAL A 164 -14.76 -13.64 2.88
N TRP A 165 -14.79 -14.00 4.17
CA TRP A 165 -15.75 -13.45 5.13
C TRP A 165 -15.62 -11.93 5.27
N LEU A 166 -14.41 -11.40 5.41
CA LEU A 166 -14.18 -9.97 5.56
C LEU A 166 -14.64 -9.21 4.31
N TRP A 167 -14.26 -9.70 3.12
CA TRP A 167 -14.75 -9.10 1.87
C TRP A 167 -16.28 -9.16 1.73
N THR A 168 -16.91 -10.22 2.23
CA THR A 168 -18.37 -10.32 2.32
C THR A 168 -18.93 -9.21 3.22
N GLN A 169 -18.32 -8.96 4.39
CA GLN A 169 -18.76 -7.88 5.30
C GLN A 169 -18.56 -6.49 4.68
N ILE A 170 -17.43 -6.26 4.00
CA ILE A 170 -17.14 -5.00 3.32
C ILE A 170 -18.16 -4.77 2.19
N ALA A 171 -18.44 -5.79 1.37
CA ALA A 171 -19.46 -5.70 0.32
C ALA A 171 -20.84 -5.39 0.89
N GLU A 172 -21.25 -6.05 1.98
CA GLU A 172 -22.54 -5.77 2.64
C GLU A 172 -22.64 -4.34 3.17
N HIS A 173 -21.56 -3.81 3.77
CA HIS A 173 -21.53 -2.45 4.31
C HIS A 173 -21.64 -1.39 3.21
N TYR A 174 -21.08 -1.69 2.03
CA TYR A 174 -20.93 -0.73 0.95
C TYR A 174 -21.94 -0.89 -0.21
N LYS A 175 -22.62 -2.03 -0.38
CA LYS A 175 -23.57 -2.24 -1.50
C LYS A 175 -24.62 -1.13 -1.69
N ASP A 176 -25.07 -0.51 -0.59
CA ASP A 176 -26.17 0.48 -0.55
C ASP A 176 -25.69 1.94 -0.49
N ASN A 177 -24.40 2.24 -0.75
CA ASN A 177 -23.97 3.64 -0.95
C ASN A 177 -24.41 4.21 -2.31
N ILE A 178 -25.51 3.68 -2.79
CA ILE A 178 -26.28 4.04 -3.95
C ILE A 178 -27.51 4.66 -3.34
N TYR A 179 -27.77 5.94 -3.57
CA TYR A 179 -29.10 6.53 -3.77
C TYR A 179 -29.05 8.02 -3.43
N GLY A 180 -28.96 8.82 -4.50
CA GLY A 180 -29.71 10.06 -4.53
C GLY A 180 -31.20 9.73 -4.47
N CYS A 181 -31.81 9.88 -3.30
CA CYS A 181 -33.26 10.06 -3.18
C CYS A 181 -33.56 11.53 -2.88
N ALA A 182 -34.12 12.20 -3.88
CA ALA A 182 -34.79 13.48 -3.72
C ALA A 182 -36.04 13.30 -2.84
N ALA A 183 -35.89 13.31 -1.51
CA ALA A 183 -36.91 13.67 -0.52
C ALA A 183 -36.42 13.43 0.91
N GLN A 184 -35.60 14.34 1.44
CA GLN A 184 -35.68 14.88 2.81
C GLN A 184 -34.41 15.70 3.09
N ARG A 185 -34.48 16.97 2.70
CA ARG A 185 -33.56 18.01 3.15
C ARG A 185 -33.73 18.16 4.65
N PHE A 186 -32.78 17.65 5.40
CA PHE A 186 -32.23 18.07 6.70
C PHE A 186 -31.75 16.79 7.39
N LEU A 187 -30.44 16.65 7.53
CA LEU A 187 -29.75 15.57 8.25
C LEU A 187 -29.55 14.23 7.49
N LEU A 188 -29.03 14.23 6.26
CA LEU A 188 -28.34 13.08 5.65
C LEU A 188 -27.67 13.54 4.34
N ILE A 189 -26.38 13.87 4.40
CA ILE A 189 -25.51 13.98 3.22
C ILE A 189 -24.40 12.96 3.47
N ILE A 190 -24.69 11.70 3.15
CA ILE A 190 -23.66 10.67 2.95
C ILE A 190 -23.87 10.25 1.50
N THR A 191 -23.16 10.93 0.62
CA THR A 191 -23.34 10.86 -0.84
C THR A 191 -22.41 9.82 -1.44
N ALA A 192 -23.02 8.89 -2.18
CA ALA A 192 -22.45 7.99 -3.17
C ALA A 192 -21.02 8.31 -3.64
N SER A 193 -20.07 7.58 -3.08
CA SER A 193 -18.71 7.47 -3.61
C SER A 193 -18.61 6.12 -4.32
N PRO A 194 -18.40 6.06 -5.64
CA PRO A 194 -18.06 4.84 -6.34
C PRO A 194 -16.66 4.40 -5.89
N TRP A 195 -16.58 3.39 -5.03
CA TRP A 195 -15.30 2.74 -4.74
C TRP A 195 -14.98 1.67 -5.77
N ILE A 196 -13.71 1.28 -5.78
CA ILE A 196 -13.21 0.14 -6.50
C ILE A 196 -12.55 -0.76 -5.46
N VAL A 197 -12.61 -2.07 -5.63
CA VAL A 197 -12.07 -3.02 -4.66
C VAL A 197 -10.81 -3.64 -5.24
N GLN A 198 -9.68 -3.53 -4.56
CA GLN A 198 -8.50 -4.36 -4.82
C GLN A 198 -8.49 -5.50 -3.80
N LEU A 199 -8.67 -6.72 -4.29
CA LEU A 199 -8.95 -7.87 -3.41
C LEU A 199 -7.81 -8.20 -2.48
N MET A 200 -6.58 -8.11 -2.96
CA MET A 200 -5.39 -8.53 -2.23
C MET A 200 -4.16 -7.89 -2.86
N ASN A 201 -3.42 -7.13 -2.06
CA ASN A 201 -2.16 -6.54 -2.47
C ASN A 201 -1.05 -7.59 -2.61
N GLU A 202 -0.31 -7.55 -3.71
CA GLU A 202 0.96 -8.28 -3.88
C GLU A 202 0.96 -9.75 -3.42
N PRO A 203 0.01 -10.61 -3.85
CA PRO A 203 0.02 -12.01 -3.45
C PRO A 203 1.31 -12.71 -3.89
N ALA A 204 1.80 -13.64 -3.06
CA ALA A 204 2.94 -14.49 -3.38
C ALA A 204 2.62 -15.96 -3.06
N ASP A 205 1.69 -16.54 -3.83
CA ASP A 205 1.34 -17.96 -3.78
C ASP A 205 2.55 -18.81 -4.22
N PRO A 206 3.13 -19.64 -3.33
CA PRO A 206 4.30 -20.44 -3.63
C PRO A 206 3.98 -21.69 -4.49
N ASP A 207 2.70 -22.00 -4.73
CA ASP A 207 2.33 -23.11 -5.61
C ASP A 207 2.83 -22.86 -7.04
N PRO A 208 3.58 -23.77 -7.69
CA PRO A 208 4.12 -23.54 -9.03
C PRO A 208 3.07 -23.31 -10.13
N GLY A 209 1.82 -23.70 -9.89
CA GLY A 209 0.68 -23.46 -10.78
C GLY A 209 -0.15 -22.23 -10.43
N HIS A 210 0.19 -21.51 -9.35
CA HIS A 210 -0.58 -20.39 -8.78
C HIS A 210 -2.05 -20.74 -8.49
N ALA A 211 -2.33 -22.03 -8.25
CA ALA A 211 -3.69 -22.52 -8.12
C ALA A 211 -4.41 -21.97 -6.89
N GLY A 212 -3.65 -21.65 -5.82
CA GLY A 212 -4.18 -21.02 -4.62
C GLY A 212 -4.71 -19.62 -4.92
N LEU A 213 -3.95 -18.82 -5.67
CA LEU A 213 -4.36 -17.46 -6.07
C LEU A 213 -5.64 -17.47 -6.93
N ILE A 214 -5.70 -18.33 -7.95
CA ILE A 214 -6.90 -18.40 -8.81
C ILE A 214 -8.11 -18.87 -8.01
N ASN A 215 -7.94 -19.87 -7.14
CA ASN A 215 -9.05 -20.38 -6.32
C ASN A 215 -9.59 -19.31 -5.35
N ILE A 216 -8.73 -18.53 -4.71
CA ILE A 216 -9.19 -17.50 -3.78
C ILE A 216 -9.88 -16.35 -4.50
N TYR A 217 -9.42 -15.98 -5.71
CA TYR A 217 -10.13 -15.01 -6.55
C TYR A 217 -11.50 -15.50 -6.97
N ASP A 218 -11.66 -16.76 -7.40
CA ASP A 218 -12.97 -17.32 -7.72
C ASP A 218 -13.95 -17.26 -6.55
N ARG A 219 -13.49 -17.68 -5.37
CA ARG A 219 -14.32 -17.72 -4.15
C ARG A 219 -14.74 -16.33 -3.70
N THR A 220 -13.82 -15.39 -3.75
CA THR A 220 -14.05 -14.02 -3.26
C THR A 220 -14.87 -13.22 -4.26
N TYR A 221 -14.61 -13.37 -5.55
CA TYR A 221 -15.46 -12.85 -6.62
C TYR A 221 -16.90 -13.31 -6.44
N ALA A 222 -17.13 -14.62 -6.31
CA ALA A 222 -18.48 -15.17 -6.16
C ALA A 222 -19.19 -14.62 -4.91
N ALA A 223 -18.46 -14.48 -3.79
CA ALA A 223 -19.00 -13.92 -2.55
C ALA A 223 -19.43 -12.45 -2.73
N ILE A 224 -18.53 -11.59 -3.24
CA ILE A 224 -18.81 -10.17 -3.45
C ILE A 224 -19.91 -9.99 -4.49
N TYR A 225 -19.80 -10.63 -5.66
CA TYR A 225 -20.74 -10.46 -6.76
C TYR A 225 -22.19 -10.84 -6.39
N SER A 226 -22.36 -11.79 -5.46
CA SER A 226 -23.69 -12.17 -4.98
C SER A 226 -24.41 -11.07 -4.19
N ILE A 227 -23.66 -10.08 -3.70
CA ILE A 227 -24.11 -8.98 -2.85
C ILE A 227 -24.10 -7.67 -3.66
N ASP A 228 -23.04 -7.48 -4.44
CA ASP A 228 -22.72 -6.25 -5.13
C ASP A 228 -22.09 -6.55 -6.51
N PRO A 229 -22.91 -6.54 -7.58
CA PRO A 229 -22.44 -6.82 -8.93
C PRO A 229 -21.97 -5.54 -9.67
N HIS A 230 -21.87 -4.40 -8.99
CA HIS A 230 -21.72 -3.09 -9.65
C HIS A 230 -20.33 -2.49 -9.55
N HIS A 231 -19.60 -2.76 -8.47
CA HIS A 231 -18.27 -2.17 -8.28
C HIS A 231 -17.20 -2.93 -9.09
N ILE A 232 -16.14 -2.22 -9.47
CA ILE A 232 -15.00 -2.82 -10.17
C ILE A 232 -14.19 -3.62 -9.16
N LEU A 233 -13.69 -4.78 -9.58
CA LEU A 233 -12.70 -5.55 -8.82
C LEU A 233 -11.35 -5.51 -9.53
N PHE A 234 -10.30 -5.15 -8.79
CA PHE A 234 -8.91 -5.27 -9.18
C PHE A 234 -8.32 -6.56 -8.63
N LEU A 235 -7.66 -7.30 -9.53
CA LEU A 235 -6.95 -8.54 -9.24
C LEU A 235 -5.46 -8.34 -9.50
N ASP A 236 -4.65 -8.42 -8.44
CA ASP A 236 -3.19 -8.39 -8.57
C ASP A 236 -2.66 -9.67 -9.21
N GLY A 237 -1.58 -9.54 -9.97
CA GLY A 237 -0.76 -10.68 -10.39
C GLY A 237 -0.10 -11.38 -9.19
N ASN A 238 0.34 -12.62 -9.39
CA ASN A 238 1.12 -13.31 -8.36
C ASN A 238 2.53 -12.70 -8.26
N THR A 239 3.30 -13.15 -7.26
CA THR A 239 4.70 -12.74 -7.05
C THR A 239 4.81 -11.22 -7.01
N PHE A 240 4.10 -10.59 -6.06
CA PHE A 240 4.12 -9.13 -5.85
C PHE A 240 3.58 -8.34 -7.06
N ALA A 241 2.44 -8.78 -7.60
CA ALA A 241 1.78 -8.15 -8.76
C ALA A 241 2.63 -8.15 -10.06
N THR A 242 3.62 -9.04 -10.19
CA THR A 242 4.51 -9.10 -11.36
C THR A 242 4.30 -10.31 -12.28
N ASP A 243 3.63 -11.37 -11.81
CA ASP A 243 3.52 -12.64 -12.54
C ASP A 243 2.06 -13.01 -12.85
N PHE A 244 1.71 -12.93 -14.13
CA PHE A 244 0.41 -13.32 -14.69
C PHE A 244 0.47 -14.62 -15.51
N THR A 245 1.62 -15.29 -15.59
CA THR A 245 1.87 -16.40 -16.53
C THR A 245 1.02 -17.65 -16.28
N LYS A 246 0.37 -17.74 -15.12
CA LYS A 246 -0.53 -18.83 -14.73
C LYS A 246 -2.00 -18.43 -14.64
N PHE A 247 -2.34 -17.18 -14.98
CA PHE A 247 -3.73 -16.79 -15.09
C PHE A 247 -4.38 -17.58 -16.24
N PRO A 248 -5.62 -18.04 -16.06
CA PRO A 248 -6.26 -18.91 -17.04
C PRO A 248 -6.61 -18.14 -18.33
N ASP A 249 -6.66 -18.83 -19.46
CA ASP A 249 -6.99 -18.22 -20.77
C ASP A 249 -8.39 -17.57 -20.79
N ASP A 250 -9.29 -17.99 -19.90
CA ASP A 250 -10.64 -17.45 -19.76
C ASP A 250 -10.71 -16.20 -18.85
N SER A 251 -9.58 -15.66 -18.40
CA SER A 251 -9.50 -14.52 -17.45
C SER A 251 -10.34 -13.30 -17.84
N ALA A 252 -10.50 -13.02 -19.13
CA ALA A 252 -11.32 -11.92 -19.64
C ALA A 252 -12.84 -12.07 -19.34
N THR A 253 -13.29 -13.29 -19.01
CA THR A 253 -14.72 -13.60 -18.80
C THR A 253 -14.99 -14.34 -17.49
N ARG A 254 -13.97 -14.95 -16.89
CA ARG A 254 -14.07 -15.79 -15.68
C ARG A 254 -14.74 -15.08 -14.51
N TRP A 255 -14.40 -13.81 -14.30
CA TRP A 255 -14.91 -12.97 -13.22
C TRP A 255 -15.87 -11.89 -13.74
N GLY A 256 -16.66 -12.20 -14.77
CA GLY A 256 -17.62 -11.27 -15.37
C GLY A 256 -16.95 -10.10 -16.08
N THR A 257 -17.70 -9.02 -16.32
CA THR A 257 -17.28 -7.93 -17.21
C THR A 257 -16.75 -6.68 -16.48
N ASN A 258 -16.74 -6.67 -15.15
CA ASN A 258 -16.36 -5.50 -14.35
C ASN A 258 -15.11 -5.74 -13.50
N VAL A 259 -14.11 -6.36 -14.12
CA VAL A 259 -12.85 -6.75 -13.48
C VAL A 259 -11.68 -6.19 -14.28
N ALA A 260 -10.66 -5.76 -13.57
CA ALA A 260 -9.41 -5.27 -14.11
C ALA A 260 -8.23 -5.88 -13.34
N PHE A 261 -7.05 -5.82 -13.93
CA PHE A 261 -5.84 -6.43 -13.38
C PHE A 261 -4.88 -5.34 -12.89
N ALA A 262 -4.31 -5.56 -11.71
CA ALA A 262 -3.42 -4.61 -11.06
C ALA A 262 -1.97 -5.06 -11.20
N ILE A 263 -1.11 -4.16 -11.68
CA ILE A 263 0.33 -4.34 -11.78
C ILE A 263 1.05 -3.35 -10.87
N HIS A 264 2.23 -3.73 -10.38
CA HIS A 264 3.15 -2.82 -9.68
C HIS A 264 4.44 -2.66 -10.50
N ASP A 265 4.76 -1.41 -10.88
CA ASP A 265 5.87 -1.07 -11.78
C ASP A 265 6.91 -0.21 -11.08
N TYR A 266 7.68 -0.83 -10.19
CA TYR A 266 8.83 -0.20 -9.55
C TYR A 266 10.09 -0.33 -10.41
N SER A 267 10.61 0.82 -10.85
CA SER A 267 11.89 0.89 -11.56
C SER A 267 13.07 0.76 -10.60
N THR A 268 13.89 -0.28 -10.76
CA THR A 268 15.13 -0.46 -9.97
C THR A 268 16.22 0.55 -10.34
N PHE A 269 16.21 1.10 -11.56
CA PHE A 269 17.16 2.13 -12.03
C PHE A 269 16.59 2.97 -13.16
N GLY A 270 15.67 3.88 -12.86
CA GLY A 270 15.29 4.94 -13.78
C GLY A 270 14.72 4.57 -15.16
N PHE A 271 14.56 3.28 -15.43
CA PHE A 271 13.94 2.73 -16.61
C PHE A 271 12.81 1.82 -16.10
N PRO A 272 11.56 2.01 -16.55
CA PRO A 272 10.52 1.04 -16.26
C PRO A 272 10.96 -0.30 -16.82
N SER A 273 11.14 -1.28 -15.95
CA SER A 273 11.21 -2.68 -16.34
C SER A 273 9.83 -3.27 -16.06
N SER A 274 8.79 -2.77 -16.75
CA SER A 274 7.56 -3.54 -16.81
C SER A 274 7.91 -4.87 -17.45
N PRO A 275 7.57 -6.03 -16.87
CA PRO A 275 7.78 -7.30 -17.55
C PRO A 275 7.02 -7.23 -18.88
N GLU A 276 7.74 -7.14 -20.01
CA GLU A 276 7.14 -7.04 -21.36
C GLU A 276 6.10 -8.15 -21.58
N GLU A 277 6.30 -9.29 -20.92
CA GLU A 277 5.39 -10.45 -20.92
C GLU A 277 4.04 -10.17 -20.26
N ALA A 278 4.00 -9.43 -19.14
CA ALA A 278 2.74 -9.09 -18.45
C ALA A 278 1.91 -8.14 -19.32
N ARG A 279 2.55 -7.12 -19.89
CA ARG A 279 1.89 -6.17 -20.80
C ARG A 279 1.38 -6.87 -22.06
N LYS A 280 2.20 -7.74 -22.65
CA LYS A 280 1.81 -8.54 -23.81
C LYS A 280 0.60 -9.42 -23.51
N TRP A 281 0.58 -10.11 -22.36
CA TRP A 281 -0.56 -10.93 -21.95
C TRP A 281 -1.85 -10.10 -21.82
N MET A 282 -1.75 -8.89 -21.26
CA MET A 282 -2.88 -7.97 -21.12
C MET A 282 -3.40 -7.46 -22.47
N ASP A 283 -2.48 -7.07 -23.36
CA ASP A 283 -2.81 -6.59 -24.71
C ASP A 283 -3.45 -7.70 -25.57
N GLU A 284 -2.87 -8.91 -25.55
CA GLU A 284 -3.40 -10.08 -26.27
C GLU A 284 -4.75 -10.56 -25.72
N GLY A 285 -4.93 -10.46 -24.39
CA GLY A 285 -6.17 -10.82 -23.71
C GLY A 285 -7.27 -9.75 -23.74
N ASN A 286 -6.99 -8.55 -24.28
CA ASN A 286 -7.88 -7.39 -24.25
C ASN A 286 -8.38 -7.07 -22.81
N LEU A 287 -7.45 -7.11 -21.85
CA LEU A 287 -7.72 -6.94 -20.43
C LEU A 287 -7.55 -5.48 -19.99
N CYS A 288 -8.40 -5.02 -19.09
CA CYS A 288 -8.25 -3.70 -18.48
C CYS A 288 -7.19 -3.74 -17.37
N VAL A 289 -6.27 -2.78 -17.38
CA VAL A 289 -5.11 -2.75 -16.50
C VAL A 289 -5.07 -1.45 -15.72
N TRP A 290 -4.67 -1.54 -14.47
CA TRP A 290 -4.36 -0.42 -13.61
C TRP A 290 -2.99 -0.62 -12.98
N ASN A 291 -2.14 0.41 -12.98
CA ASN A 291 -0.88 0.37 -12.26
C ASN A 291 -1.10 0.82 -10.81
N GLY A 292 -1.19 -0.14 -9.90
CA GLY A 292 -1.55 0.08 -8.50
C GLY A 292 -0.46 0.75 -7.67
N GLU A 293 0.79 0.52 -8.06
CA GLU A 293 1.96 1.07 -7.38
C GLU A 293 3.12 1.31 -8.33
N TRP A 294 3.67 2.50 -8.25
CA TRP A 294 4.90 2.87 -8.93
C TRP A 294 5.48 4.12 -8.25
N GLY A 295 6.67 4.52 -8.69
CA GLY A 295 7.26 5.80 -8.31
C GLY A 295 8.67 5.66 -7.75
N PRO A 296 9.45 6.75 -7.77
CA PRO A 296 10.80 6.75 -7.24
C PRO A 296 10.83 7.02 -5.74
N VAL A 297 11.90 6.56 -5.09
CA VAL A 297 12.34 7.09 -3.80
C VAL A 297 13.27 8.28 -4.00
N TYR A 298 13.28 9.21 -3.05
CA TYR A 298 14.05 10.45 -3.12
C TYR A 298 15.21 10.45 -2.13
N GLY A 299 16.31 11.07 -2.56
CA GLY A 299 17.44 11.39 -1.70
C GLY A 299 17.04 12.41 -0.63
N ARG A 300 17.67 12.27 0.53
CA ARG A 300 17.44 13.03 1.75
C ARG A 300 18.77 13.59 2.25
N LYS A 301 18.81 14.89 2.57
CA LYS A 301 20.06 15.60 2.88
C LYS A 301 20.79 15.01 4.08
N GLU A 302 20.05 14.46 5.04
CA GLU A 302 20.58 13.87 6.27
C GLU A 302 21.38 12.58 5.99
N TYR A 303 21.12 11.90 4.86
CA TYR A 303 21.73 10.62 4.51
C TYR A 303 22.61 10.69 3.26
N ASP A 304 22.18 11.46 2.25
CA ASP A 304 22.81 11.54 0.93
C ASP A 304 23.72 12.76 0.77
N GLY A 305 23.65 13.73 1.69
CA GLY A 305 24.51 14.92 1.69
C GLY A 305 24.42 15.73 0.39
N GLU A 306 25.57 16.08 -0.18
CA GLU A 306 25.67 16.91 -1.40
C GLU A 306 25.07 16.24 -2.65
N GLU A 307 24.96 14.91 -2.67
CA GLU A 307 24.41 14.15 -3.81
C GLU A 307 22.89 14.23 -3.90
N THR A 308 22.21 14.72 -2.85
CA THR A 308 20.74 14.72 -2.72
C THR A 308 20.04 15.32 -3.93
N ASP A 309 20.48 16.50 -4.36
CA ASP A 309 19.81 17.23 -5.43
C ASP A 309 19.99 16.53 -6.79
N ASP A 310 21.16 15.93 -7.03
CA ASP A 310 21.45 15.19 -8.25
C ASP A 310 20.76 13.82 -8.29
N ILE A 311 20.63 13.14 -7.15
CA ILE A 311 19.77 11.96 -7.00
C ILE A 311 18.34 12.35 -7.38
N ASN A 312 17.78 13.38 -6.75
CA ASN A 312 16.38 13.77 -6.95
C ASN A 312 16.10 14.23 -8.38
N ARG A 313 17.02 15.02 -8.99
CA ARG A 313 16.92 15.42 -10.39
C ARG A 313 16.76 14.22 -11.32
N ARG A 314 17.60 13.19 -11.16
CA ARG A 314 17.51 11.95 -11.96
C ARG A 314 16.17 11.25 -11.72
N ARG A 315 15.73 11.12 -10.47
CA ARG A 315 14.44 10.50 -10.14
C ARG A 315 13.25 11.23 -10.75
N TYR A 316 13.29 12.56 -10.83
CA TYR A 316 12.24 13.33 -11.52
C TYR A 316 12.27 13.19 -13.04
N MET A 317 13.42 12.88 -13.66
CA MET A 317 13.46 12.57 -15.10
C MET A 317 12.75 11.24 -15.39
N VAL A 318 13.07 10.22 -14.61
CA VAL A 318 12.45 8.88 -14.67
C VAL A 318 10.94 8.96 -14.48
N LEU A 319 10.52 9.72 -13.47
CA LEU A 319 9.11 9.95 -13.17
C LEU A 319 8.38 10.55 -14.39
N ARG A 320 9.00 11.50 -15.08
CA ARG A 320 8.43 12.12 -16.30
C ARG A 320 8.36 11.09 -17.44
N ASP A 321 9.40 10.29 -17.64
CA ASP A 321 9.42 9.26 -18.69
C ASP A 321 8.33 8.20 -18.46
N GLN A 322 8.15 7.73 -17.22
CA GLN A 322 7.07 6.79 -16.85
C GLN A 322 5.68 7.41 -17.06
N LEU A 323 5.45 8.66 -16.63
CA LEU A 323 4.18 9.34 -16.86
C LEU A 323 3.89 9.60 -18.34
N GLU A 324 4.91 9.81 -19.16
CA GLU A 324 4.74 9.94 -20.61
C GLU A 324 4.26 8.62 -21.23
N ILE A 325 4.82 7.48 -20.79
CA ILE A 325 4.35 6.15 -21.20
C ILE A 325 2.90 5.95 -20.79
N TYR A 326 2.56 6.18 -19.51
CA TYR A 326 1.20 5.99 -19.02
C TYR A 326 0.19 6.88 -19.74
N ARG A 327 0.58 8.11 -20.10
CA ARG A 327 -0.29 9.01 -20.89
C ARG A 327 -0.53 8.50 -22.31
N LYS A 328 0.51 8.02 -23.00
CA LYS A 328 0.39 7.47 -24.37
C LYS A 328 -0.61 6.32 -24.43
N ASP A 329 -0.65 5.53 -23.37
CA ASP A 329 -1.50 4.34 -23.26
C ASP A 329 -2.84 4.61 -22.55
N SER A 330 -3.07 5.85 -22.08
CA SER A 330 -4.20 6.17 -21.19
C SER A 330 -4.28 5.24 -19.97
N LEU A 331 -3.12 4.78 -19.48
CA LEU A 331 -3.02 3.86 -18.36
C LEU A 331 -3.40 4.60 -17.07
N SER A 332 -4.33 4.01 -16.33
CA SER A 332 -4.67 4.46 -14.99
C SER A 332 -3.57 4.04 -14.00
N TRP A 333 -3.25 4.91 -13.04
CA TRP A 333 -2.15 4.67 -12.11
C TRP A 333 -2.39 5.24 -10.72
N SER A 334 -1.67 4.68 -9.74
CA SER A 334 -1.57 5.18 -8.37
C SER A 334 -0.10 5.23 -7.95
N ILE A 335 0.44 6.43 -7.75
CA ILE A 335 1.83 6.58 -7.27
C ILE A 335 1.90 6.16 -5.81
N TRP A 336 2.89 5.34 -5.45
CA TRP A 336 3.23 5.13 -4.05
C TRP A 336 4.18 6.28 -3.67
N LEU A 337 3.85 7.16 -2.74
CA LEU A 337 2.64 7.24 -1.92
C LEU A 337 2.28 8.70 -1.59
N TYR A 338 1.15 8.91 -0.91
CA TYR A 338 0.68 10.22 -0.54
C TYR A 338 1.55 10.92 0.53
N LYS A 339 1.72 10.31 1.72
CA LYS A 339 2.36 10.95 2.88
C LYS A 339 3.36 10.01 3.56
N ASP A 340 4.51 10.55 3.97
CA ASP A 340 5.52 9.82 4.74
C ASP A 340 6.43 10.75 5.58
N ILE A 341 7.55 10.22 6.08
CA ILE A 341 8.59 10.96 6.81
C ILE A 341 9.68 11.58 5.90
N GLY A 342 9.46 11.68 4.59
CA GLY A 342 10.34 12.41 3.66
C GLY A 342 11.04 11.57 2.60
N PHE A 343 10.67 10.31 2.41
CA PHE A 343 11.38 9.39 1.51
C PHE A 343 10.79 9.31 0.11
N GLN A 344 9.49 9.08 -0.03
CA GLN A 344 8.77 8.82 -1.28
C GLN A 344 7.51 9.70 -1.41
N GLY A 345 6.95 10.21 -0.29
CA GLY A 345 5.68 10.92 -0.24
C GLY A 345 5.56 12.15 -1.13
N MET A 346 4.35 12.39 -1.64
CA MET A 346 3.91 13.66 -2.26
C MET A 346 3.96 14.82 -1.27
N VAL A 347 3.55 14.54 -0.04
CA VAL A 347 3.77 15.38 1.13
C VAL A 347 4.56 14.58 2.16
N TYR A 348 5.27 15.26 3.03
CA TYR A 348 6.02 14.58 4.08
C TYR A 348 6.06 15.38 5.38
N VAL A 349 6.16 14.68 6.50
CA VAL A 349 6.26 15.30 7.83
C VAL A 349 7.48 16.23 7.88
N SER A 350 7.27 17.49 8.27
CA SER A 350 8.39 18.44 8.39
C SER A 350 9.39 17.95 9.46
N GLN A 351 10.69 18.16 9.18
CA GLN A 351 11.76 17.83 10.12
C GLN A 351 11.68 18.65 11.42
N ASP A 352 10.89 19.74 11.42
CA ASP A 352 10.68 20.58 12.59
C ASP A 352 9.62 20.07 13.58
N THR A 353 8.88 19.02 13.23
CA THR A 353 7.85 18.45 14.09
C THR A 353 8.42 17.73 15.32
N ALA A 354 7.58 17.58 16.35
CA ALA A 354 7.96 16.86 17.58
C ALA A 354 8.38 15.42 17.27
N TYR A 355 7.61 14.73 16.41
CA TYR A 355 7.90 13.36 16.01
C TYR A 355 9.27 13.21 15.35
N MET A 356 9.59 14.04 14.34
CA MET A 356 10.87 13.95 13.62
C MET A 356 12.07 14.33 14.50
N LYS A 357 11.93 15.34 15.35
CA LYS A 357 12.98 15.73 16.31
C LYS A 357 13.25 14.64 17.33
N HIS A 358 12.21 14.00 17.84
CA HIS A 358 12.34 12.94 18.84
C HIS A 358 13.01 11.69 18.28
N PHE A 359 12.63 11.28 17.06
CA PHE A 359 13.15 10.07 16.45
C PHE A 359 14.40 10.28 15.59
N GLY A 360 14.94 11.50 15.45
CA GLY A 360 16.04 11.79 14.53
C GLY A 360 17.30 10.90 14.71
N GLU A 361 17.74 10.69 15.96
CA GLU A 361 18.86 9.80 16.25
C GLU A 361 18.51 8.32 15.99
N PHE A 362 17.29 7.91 16.34
CA PHE A 362 16.78 6.57 16.09
C PHE A 362 16.71 6.27 14.59
N LEU A 363 16.18 7.20 13.79
CA LEU A 363 16.10 7.10 12.33
C LEU A 363 17.49 7.04 11.69
N SER A 364 18.45 7.80 12.21
CA SER A 364 19.85 7.74 11.79
C SER A 364 20.48 6.37 12.09
N LYS A 365 20.23 5.82 13.28
CA LYS A 365 20.63 4.46 13.64
C LYS A 365 19.98 3.42 12.72
N LYS A 366 18.67 3.52 12.51
CA LYS A 366 17.86 2.65 11.65
C LYS A 366 18.39 2.61 10.23
N HIS A 367 18.67 3.78 9.64
CA HIS A 367 19.26 3.92 8.32
C HIS A 367 20.66 3.27 8.25
N ARG A 368 21.54 3.60 9.20
CA ARG A 368 22.90 3.01 9.27
C ARG A 368 22.88 1.48 9.40
N LEU A 369 21.92 0.94 10.12
CA LEU A 369 21.73 -0.51 10.31
C LEU A 369 20.98 -1.16 9.15
N ALA A 370 20.47 -0.39 8.19
CA ALA A 370 19.75 -0.83 7.00
C ALA A 370 18.57 -1.78 7.30
N VAL A 371 17.85 -1.57 8.41
CA VAL A 371 16.83 -2.52 8.89
C VAL A 371 15.52 -2.52 8.09
N ASP A 372 15.32 -1.57 7.19
CA ASP A 372 14.26 -1.67 6.19
C ASP A 372 14.81 -2.36 4.94
N ALA A 373 13.99 -3.17 4.25
CA ALA A 373 14.42 -3.72 2.96
C ALA A 373 14.24 -2.70 1.83
N TRP A 374 13.22 -1.85 1.92
CA TRP A 374 12.88 -0.88 0.88
C TRP A 374 13.90 0.26 0.83
N GLY A 375 14.56 0.42 -0.31
CA GLY A 375 15.49 1.52 -0.55
C GLY A 375 16.73 1.54 0.37
N ALA A 376 17.14 0.38 0.90
CA ALA A 376 18.22 0.27 1.87
C ALA A 376 19.61 0.57 1.28
N ASP A 377 20.43 1.32 2.02
CA ASP A 377 21.88 1.41 1.83
C ASP A 377 22.58 0.63 2.95
N ASP A 378 23.16 -0.52 2.60
CA ASP A 378 23.78 -1.43 3.57
C ASP A 378 25.29 -1.32 3.70
N LYS A 379 25.92 -0.29 3.09
CA LYS A 379 27.38 -0.14 3.07
C LYS A 379 28.05 -0.25 4.44
N TYR A 380 27.36 0.17 5.51
CA TYR A 380 27.86 0.13 6.88
C TYR A 380 27.77 -1.23 7.57
N VAL A 381 26.93 -2.13 7.07
CA VAL A 381 26.63 -3.42 7.73
C VAL A 381 26.82 -4.64 6.81
N LYS A 382 27.04 -4.43 5.51
CA LYS A 382 27.20 -5.51 4.51
C LYS A 382 28.21 -6.57 4.94
N HIS A 383 29.38 -6.14 5.43
CA HIS A 383 30.46 -7.01 5.89
C HIS A 383 30.07 -7.94 7.06
N ILE A 384 29.00 -7.63 7.80
CA ILE A 384 28.49 -8.46 8.90
C ILE A 384 27.72 -9.66 8.37
N TYR A 385 26.97 -9.49 7.27
CA TYR A 385 26.08 -10.51 6.70
C TYR A 385 26.70 -11.28 5.53
N GLU A 386 27.74 -10.73 4.90
CA GLU A 386 28.48 -11.37 3.81
C GLU A 386 29.01 -12.77 4.15
N PRO A 387 29.49 -13.08 5.38
CA PRO A 387 29.87 -14.44 5.75
C PRO A 387 28.71 -15.45 5.64
N ILE A 388 27.48 -15.04 5.95
CA ILE A 388 26.29 -15.91 5.83
C ILE A 388 25.96 -16.16 4.35
N VAL A 389 26.03 -15.10 3.54
CA VAL A 389 25.87 -15.19 2.08
C VAL A 389 26.89 -16.16 1.49
N ASN A 390 28.17 -16.00 1.84
CA ASN A 390 29.25 -16.84 1.32
C ASN A 390 29.12 -18.29 1.76
N LEU A 391 28.76 -18.55 3.02
CA LEU A 391 28.51 -19.89 3.52
C LEU A 391 27.44 -20.62 2.66
N ILE A 392 26.33 -19.95 2.34
CA ILE A 392 25.29 -20.57 1.51
C ILE A 392 25.81 -20.81 0.08
N LYS A 393 26.55 -19.85 -0.49
CA LYS A 393 27.10 -19.99 -1.85
C LYS A 393 28.11 -21.12 -1.97
N GLU A 394 28.93 -21.35 -0.94
CA GLU A 394 29.99 -22.35 -0.92
C GLU A 394 29.44 -23.76 -0.63
N GLU A 395 28.51 -23.87 0.32
CA GLU A 395 28.04 -25.17 0.82
C GLU A 395 26.79 -25.71 0.11
N ILE A 396 25.97 -24.84 -0.50
CA ILE A 396 24.73 -25.23 -1.16
C ILE A 396 24.91 -25.19 -2.69
N PRO A 397 24.61 -26.28 -3.42
CA PRO A 397 24.67 -26.28 -4.88
C PRO A 397 23.81 -25.16 -5.51
N GLU A 398 24.31 -24.50 -6.55
CA GLU A 398 23.66 -23.32 -7.17
C GLU A 398 22.18 -23.56 -7.54
N GLN A 399 21.85 -24.76 -8.06
CA GLN A 399 20.48 -25.13 -8.40
C GLN A 399 19.51 -25.15 -7.19
N ASN A 400 20.04 -25.31 -5.98
CA ASN A 400 19.28 -25.33 -4.73
C ASN A 400 19.30 -23.98 -3.99
N GLN A 401 20.00 -22.97 -4.52
CA GLN A 401 20.05 -21.62 -3.93
C GLN A 401 18.83 -20.77 -4.34
N LYS A 402 18.05 -21.20 -5.33
CA LYS A 402 16.87 -20.49 -5.85
C LYS A 402 15.64 -20.93 -5.08
N LEU A 403 15.01 -19.97 -4.38
CA LEU A 403 13.79 -20.18 -3.60
C LEU A 403 12.71 -19.22 -4.07
N TYR A 404 11.45 -19.64 -3.97
CA TYR A 404 10.33 -18.73 -4.15
C TYR A 404 10.25 -17.73 -2.97
N PRO A 405 9.88 -16.46 -3.20
CA PRO A 405 9.67 -15.82 -4.49
C PRO A 405 10.99 -15.50 -5.22
N PRO A 406 11.06 -15.62 -6.56
CA PRO A 406 12.30 -15.47 -7.33
C PRO A 406 12.90 -14.05 -7.26
N ILE A 407 12.09 -13.05 -6.95
CA ILE A 407 12.55 -11.66 -6.76
C ILE A 407 13.46 -11.50 -5.52
N TRP A 408 13.45 -12.47 -4.61
CA TRP A 408 14.36 -12.52 -3.46
C TRP A 408 15.53 -13.44 -3.79
N ASN A 409 16.54 -12.88 -4.45
CA ASN A 409 17.83 -13.55 -4.61
C ASN A 409 18.43 -13.92 -3.24
N LEU A 410 19.48 -14.75 -3.25
CA LEU A 410 20.11 -15.28 -2.03
C LEU A 410 20.49 -14.17 -1.06
N GLU A 411 21.12 -13.09 -1.54
CA GLU A 411 21.54 -11.94 -0.74
C GLU A 411 20.36 -11.19 -0.12
N ASN A 412 19.30 -10.95 -0.90
CA ASN A 412 18.08 -10.31 -0.43
C ASN A 412 17.36 -11.19 0.58
N ARG A 413 17.41 -12.51 0.44
CA ARG A 413 16.80 -13.45 1.37
C ARG A 413 17.53 -13.47 2.71
N VAL A 414 18.87 -13.49 2.69
CA VAL A 414 19.68 -13.30 3.91
C VAL A 414 19.31 -11.96 4.56
N THR A 415 19.34 -10.88 3.79
CA THR A 415 18.99 -9.53 4.26
C THR A 415 17.62 -9.48 4.94
N ARG A 416 16.59 -10.04 4.30
CA ARG A 416 15.23 -9.98 4.82
C ARG A 416 15.12 -10.66 6.18
N ILE A 417 15.66 -11.86 6.29
CA ILE A 417 15.58 -12.67 7.51
C ILE A 417 16.47 -12.08 8.62
N SER A 418 17.72 -11.75 8.32
CA SER A 418 18.69 -11.38 9.35
C SER A 418 18.57 -9.92 9.79
N ARG A 419 18.24 -9.00 8.88
CA ARG A 419 18.29 -7.55 9.14
C ARG A 419 16.91 -6.95 9.27
N THR A 420 15.99 -7.30 8.37
CA THR A 420 14.67 -6.66 8.30
C THR A 420 13.60 -7.31 9.16
N ILE A 421 13.88 -8.52 9.63
CA ILE A 421 13.06 -9.24 10.61
C ILE A 421 13.81 -9.24 11.95
N LEU A 422 14.89 -10.03 12.06
CA LEU A 422 15.56 -10.25 13.35
C LEU A 422 16.06 -8.96 14.03
N VAL A 423 16.87 -8.13 13.35
CA VAL A 423 17.35 -6.88 13.97
C VAL A 423 16.20 -5.88 14.19
N ALA A 424 15.25 -5.82 13.26
CA ALA A 424 14.11 -4.94 13.36
C ALA A 424 13.20 -5.26 14.57
N GLU A 425 13.01 -6.54 14.91
CA GLU A 425 12.28 -7.00 16.11
C GLU A 425 12.89 -6.44 17.40
N PHE A 426 14.22 -6.46 17.52
CA PHE A 426 14.89 -5.85 18.68
C PHE A 426 14.73 -4.33 18.70
N MET A 427 14.79 -3.69 17.54
CA MET A 427 14.64 -2.24 17.44
C MET A 427 13.19 -1.77 17.70
N ALA A 428 12.18 -2.63 17.53
CA ALA A 428 10.78 -2.26 17.81
C ALA A 428 10.56 -1.93 19.29
N LYS A 429 11.23 -2.65 20.19
CA LYS A 429 11.22 -2.36 21.63
C LYS A 429 11.91 -1.05 21.95
N GLU A 430 13.10 -0.83 21.38
CA GLU A 430 13.83 0.43 21.52
C GLU A 430 12.98 1.63 21.03
N TRP A 431 12.28 1.48 19.91
CA TRP A 431 11.36 2.50 19.40
C TRP A 431 10.22 2.80 20.39
N ALA A 432 9.59 1.75 20.95
CA ALA A 432 8.50 1.89 21.91
C ALA A 432 8.95 2.53 23.24
N GLU A 433 10.13 2.17 23.73
CA GLU A 433 10.73 2.74 24.96
C GLU A 433 10.89 4.26 24.88
N MET A 434 11.09 4.81 23.68
CA MET A 434 11.19 6.26 23.48
C MET A 434 9.90 7.02 23.79
N PHE A 435 8.75 6.35 23.96
CA PHE A 435 7.50 6.96 24.41
C PHE A 435 7.31 6.94 25.93
N VAL A 436 8.14 6.21 26.68
CA VAL A 436 7.99 6.04 28.13
C VAL A 436 8.10 7.39 28.84
N GLY A 437 7.13 7.66 29.71
CA GLY A 437 7.06 8.91 30.47
C GLY A 437 6.23 10.00 29.79
N MET A 438 5.87 9.86 28.51
CA MET A 438 5.00 10.82 27.83
C MET A 438 3.59 10.86 28.44
N GLY A 439 3.09 12.08 28.66
CA GLY A 439 1.70 12.35 29.00
C GLY A 439 0.77 12.27 27.79
N ASP A 440 -0.53 12.24 28.04
CA ASP A 440 -1.55 12.10 26.99
C ASP A 440 -1.48 13.24 25.96
N GLN A 441 -1.23 14.48 26.40
CA GLN A 441 -1.08 15.62 25.48
C GLN A 441 0.15 15.49 24.59
N GLU A 442 1.28 15.00 25.11
CA GLU A 442 2.50 14.79 24.32
C GLU A 442 2.27 13.73 23.23
N LEU A 443 1.51 12.67 23.54
CA LEU A 443 1.13 11.64 22.56
C LEU A 443 0.22 12.21 21.46
N VAL A 444 -0.73 13.07 21.83
CA VAL A 444 -1.58 13.79 20.87
C VAL A 444 -0.72 14.69 19.97
N ASP A 445 0.17 15.50 20.55
CA ASP A 445 1.05 16.40 19.81
C ASP A 445 1.99 15.64 18.85
N PHE A 446 2.44 14.44 19.25
CA PHE A 446 3.20 13.52 18.41
C PHE A 446 2.39 13.03 17.22
N ALA A 447 1.19 12.53 17.46
CA ALA A 447 0.28 12.09 16.40
C ALA A 447 -0.08 13.23 15.44
N GLU A 448 -0.31 14.44 15.96
CA GLU A 448 -0.56 15.63 15.15
C GLU A 448 0.63 16.07 14.30
N SER A 449 1.84 15.54 14.52
CA SER A 449 2.98 15.81 13.63
C SER A 449 2.71 15.38 12.18
N PHE A 450 1.76 14.46 11.97
CA PHE A 450 1.33 13.99 10.66
C PHE A 450 0.18 14.80 10.04
N ALA A 451 -0.34 15.81 10.74
CA ALA A 451 -1.39 16.68 10.21
C ALA A 451 -0.87 17.48 9.00
N PHE A 452 -1.73 17.71 8.01
CA PHE A 452 -1.36 18.33 6.73
C PHE A 452 -0.61 19.65 6.88
N GLU A 453 -1.00 20.50 7.83
CA GLU A 453 -0.37 21.79 8.10
C GLU A 453 1.03 21.70 8.72
N LYS A 454 1.40 20.52 9.24
CA LYS A 454 2.76 20.22 9.74
C LYS A 454 3.59 19.43 8.71
N CYS A 455 3.05 19.22 7.51
CA CYS A 455 3.75 18.59 6.39
C CYS A 455 4.32 19.62 5.41
N GLU A 456 5.43 19.26 4.79
CA GLU A 456 5.99 19.89 3.61
C GLU A 456 5.50 19.20 2.34
N LYS A 457 5.55 19.93 1.22
CA LYS A 457 5.15 19.44 -0.09
C LYS A 457 6.39 19.16 -0.91
N ARG A 458 6.42 18.02 -1.60
CA ARG A 458 7.45 17.74 -2.61
C ARG A 458 7.10 18.49 -3.90
N GLU A 459 7.42 19.78 -3.94
CA GLU A 459 6.95 20.71 -4.98
C GLU A 459 7.24 20.23 -6.41
N GLU A 460 8.45 19.73 -6.69
CA GLU A 460 8.77 19.26 -8.05
C GLU A 460 7.97 18.00 -8.44
N LEU A 461 7.84 17.01 -7.55
CA LEU A 461 6.94 15.85 -7.76
C LEU A 461 5.52 16.32 -8.05
N ASN A 462 4.96 17.14 -7.17
CA ASN A 462 3.58 17.60 -7.25
C ASN A 462 3.34 18.43 -8.52
N SER A 463 4.32 19.22 -8.96
CA SER A 463 4.24 19.95 -10.24
C SER A 463 4.18 19.02 -11.45
N ILE A 464 4.97 17.94 -11.44
CA ILE A 464 5.00 16.93 -12.52
C ILE A 464 3.68 16.16 -12.56
N LEU A 465 3.19 15.70 -11.40
CA LEU A 465 1.90 15.01 -11.28
C LEU A 465 0.75 15.90 -11.75
N LYS A 466 0.74 17.17 -11.32
CA LYS A 466 -0.27 18.16 -11.76
C LYS A 466 -0.22 18.42 -13.26
N PHE A 467 0.97 18.53 -13.84
CA PHE A 467 1.11 18.65 -15.29
C PHE A 467 0.53 17.42 -16.00
N SER A 468 0.85 16.22 -15.50
CA SER A 468 0.32 14.99 -16.09
C SER A 468 -1.19 14.88 -16.00
N ALA A 469 -1.78 15.24 -14.84
CA ALA A 469 -3.22 15.21 -14.66
C ALA A 469 -3.98 16.18 -15.56
N ASN A 470 -3.44 17.39 -15.77
CA ASN A 470 -4.06 18.38 -16.67
C ASN A 470 -3.90 18.04 -18.17
N THR A 471 -3.08 17.04 -18.51
CA THR A 471 -2.80 16.61 -19.89
C THR A 471 -3.21 15.17 -20.16
N ALA A 472 -3.97 14.55 -19.25
CA ALA A 472 -4.36 13.14 -19.31
C ALA A 472 -5.56 12.84 -20.23
N VAL A 473 -6.00 13.81 -21.04
CA VAL A 473 -7.15 13.70 -21.96
C VAL A 473 -6.79 14.20 -23.35
#